data_AF-A0A0Q6TJU4-F1
#
_entry.id   AF-A0A0Q6TJU4-F1
#
_cell.length_a   1.000
_cell.length_b   1.000
_cell.length_c   1.000
_cell.angle_alpha   90.00
_cell.angle_beta   90.00
_cell.angle_gamma   90.00
#
_symmetry.space_group_name_H-M   'P 1'
#
loop_
_entity.id
_entity.type
_entity.pdbx_description
1 polymer ?
#
loop_
_entity_poly.entity_id
_entity_poly.type
_entity_poly.pdbx_seq_one_letter_code
_entity_poly.pdbx_strand_id
1 'polypeptide(L)'
;MRYQSGRERVVRCGNWRLEAESAEPENINGQVRWLLSQVESDPEVWKALVQRFDVDIFCGLFMQESNDGMSLAPDVMALLGERGIHLALDIYNASEDDDVTPSQT
;
A
#
# COMPACT_ATOMS: atom_id res chain seq x y z
N MET A 1 -15.69 3.69 7.04
CA MET A 1 -15.23 2.28 6.90
C MET A 1 -15.71 1.52 8.13
N ARG A 2 -16.34 0.35 7.96
CA ARG A 2 -16.78 -0.50 9.08
C ARG A 2 -15.86 -1.71 9.17
N TYR A 3 -15.27 -1.92 10.34
CA TYR A 3 -14.46 -3.11 10.61
C TYR A 3 -15.36 -4.26 11.06
N GLN A 4 -14.92 -5.50 10.86
CA GLN A 4 -15.62 -6.71 11.35
C GLN A 4 -15.81 -6.70 12.88
N SER A 5 -14.99 -5.97 13.62
CA SER A 5 -15.11 -5.75 15.07
C SER A 5 -16.24 -4.80 15.50
N GLY A 6 -17.04 -4.27 14.56
CA GLY A 6 -18.12 -3.32 14.84
C GLY A 6 -17.65 -1.88 15.08
N ARG A 7 -16.34 -1.62 15.10
CA ARG A 7 -15.79 -0.26 15.13
C ARG A 7 -16.09 0.46 13.82
N GLU A 8 -16.69 1.64 13.94
CA GLU A 8 -16.95 2.53 12.83
C GLU A 8 -15.90 3.64 12.79
N ARG A 9 -15.10 3.67 11.72
CA ARG A 9 -14.20 4.79 11.46
C ARG A 9 -14.91 5.79 10.58
N VAL A 10 -15.29 6.92 11.18
CA VAL A 10 -15.78 8.09 10.46
C VAL A 10 -14.56 8.87 9.95
N VAL A 11 -14.35 8.83 8.65
CA VAL A 11 -13.34 9.68 8.00
C VAL A 11 -13.94 11.09 7.92
N ARG A 12 -13.26 12.08 8.49
CA ARG A 12 -13.75 13.48 8.55
C ARG A 12 -13.41 14.29 7.29
N CYS A 13 -12.67 13.69 6.36
CA CYS A 13 -12.27 14.26 5.08
C CYS A 13 -12.73 13.37 3.92
N GLY A 14 -12.87 13.96 2.73
CA GLY A 14 -12.97 13.19 1.49
C GLY A 14 -11.63 12.53 1.17
N ASN A 15 -11.66 11.37 0.53
CA ASN A 15 -10.48 10.73 -0.06
C ASN A 15 -10.83 10.23 -1.47
N TRP A 16 -9.81 10.16 -2.31
CA TRP A 16 -9.86 9.44 -3.57
C TRP A 16 -9.01 8.20 -3.43
N ARG A 17 -9.51 7.06 -3.90
CA ARG A 17 -8.80 5.79 -3.81
C ARG A 17 -8.85 5.08 -5.14
N LEU A 18 -7.69 4.64 -5.58
CA LEU A 18 -7.51 3.72 -6.70
C LEU A 18 -6.87 2.45 -6.13
N GLU A 19 -7.40 1.29 -6.51
CA GLU A 19 -6.95 0.00 -5.99
C GLU A 19 -6.53 -0.88 -7.17
N ALA A 20 -5.34 -1.48 -7.06
CA ALA A 20 -4.90 -2.52 -7.98
C ALA A 20 -5.46 -3.87 -7.53
N GLU A 21 -5.71 -4.77 -8.48
CA GLU A 21 -6.06 -6.15 -8.16
C GLU A 21 -4.91 -6.85 -7.42
N SER A 22 -5.25 -7.74 -6.50
CA SER A 22 -4.27 -8.60 -5.83
C SER A 22 -3.54 -9.48 -6.85
N ALA A 23 -2.24 -9.69 -6.64
CA ALA A 23 -1.41 -10.50 -7.51
C ALA A 23 -0.72 -11.62 -6.71
N GLU A 24 -0.80 -12.85 -7.22
CA GLU A 24 -0.07 -14.01 -6.73
C GLU A 24 0.64 -14.69 -7.91
N PRO A 25 1.99 -14.79 -7.92
CA PRO A 25 2.94 -14.24 -6.94
C PRO A 25 2.89 -12.70 -6.85
N GLU A 26 3.48 -12.14 -5.80
CA GLU A 26 3.52 -10.69 -5.59
C GLU A 26 4.08 -9.94 -6.82
N ASN A 27 3.46 -8.79 -7.15
CA ASN A 27 3.88 -7.98 -8.29
C ASN A 27 3.71 -6.48 -8.02
N ILE A 28 4.35 -6.00 -6.94
CA ILE A 28 4.30 -4.58 -6.55
C ILE A 28 4.70 -3.65 -7.69
N ASN A 29 5.72 -4.02 -8.47
CA ASN A 29 6.21 -3.20 -9.57
C ASN A 29 5.17 -3.07 -10.69
N GLY A 30 4.48 -4.15 -11.03
CA GLY A 30 3.39 -4.13 -12.00
C GLY A 30 2.18 -3.34 -11.48
N GLN A 31 1.81 -3.55 -10.22
CA GLN A 31 0.67 -2.88 -9.59
C GLN A 31 0.89 -1.37 -9.46
N VAL A 32 2.07 -0.92 -9.03
CA VAL A 32 2.39 0.52 -8.95
C VAL A 32 2.39 1.14 -10.34
N ARG A 33 3.01 0.51 -11.35
CA ARG A 33 2.96 1.02 -12.73
C ARG A 33 1.52 1.10 -13.25
N TRP A 34 0.71 0.09 -12.96
CA TRP A 34 -0.69 0.09 -13.35
C TRP A 34 -1.44 1.25 -12.69
N LEU A 35 -1.34 1.42 -11.36
CA LEU A 35 -1.96 2.54 -10.64
C LEU A 35 -1.57 3.89 -11.25
N LEU A 36 -0.27 4.11 -11.46
CA LEU A 36 0.24 5.36 -12.02
C LEU A 36 -0.13 5.57 -13.50
N SER A 37 -0.47 4.50 -14.23
CA SER A 37 -0.97 4.61 -15.61
C SER A 37 -2.43 5.05 -15.71
N GLN A 38 -3.20 4.94 -14.63
CA GLN A 38 -4.61 5.32 -14.60
C GLN A 38 -4.83 6.80 -14.25
N VAL A 39 -3.75 7.53 -14.00
CA VAL A 39 -3.75 8.91 -13.50
C VAL A 39 -2.85 9.79 -14.36
N GLU A 40 -2.92 11.10 -14.15
CA GLU A 40 -2.11 12.08 -14.88
C GLU A 40 -0.61 11.76 -14.76
N SER A 41 0.14 12.01 -15.83
CA SER A 41 1.57 11.78 -15.90
C SER A 41 2.41 13.03 -15.70
N ASP A 42 1.84 14.23 -15.87
CA ASP A 42 2.54 15.51 -15.71
C ASP A 42 3.02 15.75 -14.27
N PRO A 43 4.35 15.82 -14.02
CA PRO A 43 4.91 16.08 -12.69
C PRO A 43 4.48 17.40 -12.05
N GLU A 44 4.20 18.45 -12.84
CA GLU A 44 3.79 19.74 -12.27
C GLU A 44 2.36 19.69 -11.71
N VAL A 45 1.48 18.87 -12.29
CA VAL A 45 0.15 18.59 -11.72
C VAL A 45 0.30 17.88 -10.37
N TRP A 46 1.17 16.86 -10.31
CA TRP A 46 1.42 16.12 -9.07
C TRP A 46 2.02 17.00 -7.98
N LYS A 47 2.99 17.84 -8.31
CA LYS A 47 3.55 18.82 -7.39
C LYS A 47 2.49 19.73 -6.76
N ALA A 48 1.51 20.18 -7.53
CA ALA A 48 0.39 20.96 -7.00
C ALA A 48 -0.53 20.12 -6.09
N LEU A 49 -0.74 18.83 -6.40
CA LEU A 49 -1.54 17.92 -5.60
C LEU A 49 -0.87 17.61 -4.26
N VAL A 50 0.39 17.18 -4.26
CA VAL A 50 1.12 16.80 -3.02
C VAL A 50 1.39 17.99 -2.10
N GLN A 51 1.36 19.22 -2.61
CA GLN A 51 1.43 20.44 -1.78
C GLN A 51 0.12 20.71 -1.03
N ARG A 52 -1.00 20.20 -1.52
CA ARG A 52 -2.34 20.53 -1.01
C ARG A 52 -3.01 19.37 -0.29
N PHE A 53 -2.64 18.14 -0.60
CA PHE A 53 -3.26 16.93 -0.12
C PHE A 53 -2.21 15.92 0.36
N ASP A 54 -2.64 15.01 1.22
CA ASP A 54 -1.86 13.83 1.57
C ASP A 54 -2.03 12.78 0.46
N VAL A 55 -0.91 12.35 -0.11
CA VAL A 55 -0.87 11.47 -1.28
C VAL A 55 0.14 10.37 -1.03
N ASP A 56 -0.36 9.14 -0.99
CA ASP A 56 0.46 7.95 -0.84
C ASP A 56 0.03 6.84 -1.80
N ILE A 57 0.94 5.88 -1.98
CA ILE A 57 0.60 4.53 -2.38
C ILE A 57 0.86 3.66 -1.16
N PHE A 58 -0.19 2.99 -0.68
CA PHE A 58 -0.12 2.04 0.40
C PHE A 58 -0.07 0.61 -0.13
N CYS A 59 0.87 -0.19 0.37
CA CYS A 59 0.95 -1.63 0.09
C CYS A 59 1.03 -2.44 1.39
N GLY A 60 0.15 -3.43 1.53
CA GLY A 60 0.28 -4.47 2.54
C GLY A 60 1.02 -5.66 1.93
N LEU A 61 2.18 -6.00 2.47
CA LEU A 61 3.02 -7.11 2.05
C LEU A 61 2.91 -8.26 3.03
N PHE A 62 2.64 -9.45 2.54
CA PHE A 62 2.50 -10.66 3.35
C PHE A 62 3.67 -11.59 3.04
N MET A 63 4.62 -11.68 3.96
CA MET A 63 5.80 -12.53 3.82
C MET A 63 5.43 -14.00 4.01
N GLN A 64 5.93 -14.86 3.11
CA GLN A 64 5.82 -16.32 3.27
C GLN A 64 6.82 -16.85 4.30
N GLU A 65 7.99 -16.21 4.42
CA GLU A 65 9.06 -16.56 5.36
C GLU A 65 9.68 -15.30 5.98
N SER A 66 10.38 -15.45 7.10
CA SER A 66 10.99 -14.32 7.85
C SER A 66 12.01 -13.46 7.07
N ASN A 67 12.45 -13.91 5.89
CA ASN A 67 13.38 -13.21 5.00
C ASN A 67 12.88 -13.22 3.55
N ASP A 68 11.58 -12.98 3.37
CA ASP A 68 10.92 -12.89 2.08
C ASP A 68 10.98 -11.45 1.56
N GLY A 69 12.16 -11.08 1.06
CA GLY A 69 12.44 -9.73 0.60
C GLY A 69 11.91 -9.48 -0.81
N MET A 70 11.31 -8.31 -1.00
CA MET A 70 10.94 -7.79 -2.32
C MET A 70 11.81 -6.62 -2.76
N SER A 71 11.78 -6.29 -4.05
CA SER A 71 12.51 -5.15 -4.60
C SER A 71 11.62 -4.29 -5.49
N LEU A 72 11.74 -2.98 -5.31
CA LEU A 72 11.19 -1.99 -6.24
C LEU A 72 12.20 -1.74 -7.35
N ALA A 73 11.72 -1.77 -8.58
CA ALA A 73 12.53 -1.46 -9.74
C ALA A 73 12.89 0.04 -9.75
N PRO A 74 14.09 0.42 -10.24
CA PRO A 74 14.52 1.81 -10.27
C PRO A 74 13.56 2.76 -10.99
N ASP A 75 12.92 2.30 -12.06
CA ASP A 75 11.93 3.09 -12.79
C ASP A 75 10.67 3.34 -11.97
N VAL A 76 10.23 2.38 -11.16
CA VAL A 76 9.10 2.56 -10.23
C VAL A 76 9.43 3.59 -9.16
N MET A 77 10.64 3.51 -8.59
CA MET A 77 11.09 4.51 -7.62
C MET A 77 11.16 5.91 -8.25
N ALA A 78 11.61 6.03 -9.50
CA ALA A 78 11.63 7.29 -10.24
C ALA A 78 10.20 7.82 -10.47
N LEU A 79 9.26 6.97 -10.92
CA LEU A 79 7.87 7.37 -11.16
C LEU A 79 7.20 7.92 -9.89
N LEU A 80 7.49 7.34 -8.72
CA LEU A 80 7.01 7.82 -7.43
C LEU A 80 7.69 9.13 -7.04
N GLY A 81 9.02 9.17 -7.12
CA GLY A 81 9.83 10.33 -6.73
C GLY A 81 9.55 11.58 -7.56
N GLU A 82 9.42 11.45 -8.88
CA GLU A 82 9.08 12.54 -9.80
C GLU A 82 7.71 13.16 -9.49
N ARG A 83 6.78 12.36 -8.96
CA ARG A 83 5.43 12.81 -8.56
C ARG A 83 5.36 13.23 -7.10
N GLY A 84 6.44 13.07 -6.33
CA GLY A 84 6.46 13.34 -4.90
C GLY A 84 5.52 12.43 -4.09
N ILE A 85 5.22 11.23 -4.58
CA ILE A 85 4.30 10.29 -3.93
C ILE A 85 5.06 9.47 -2.89
N HIS A 86 4.55 9.42 -1.66
CA HIS A 86 5.08 8.55 -0.63
C HIS A 86 4.69 7.09 -0.87
N LEU A 87 5.62 6.18 -0.65
CA LEU A 87 5.31 4.76 -0.55
C LEU A 87 5.17 4.38 0.93
N ALA A 88 3.98 3.97 1.33
CA ALA A 88 3.70 3.44 2.66
C ALA A 88 3.60 1.91 2.58
N LEU A 89 4.34 1.23 3.46
CA LEU A 89 4.41 -0.23 3.49
C LEU A 89 4.05 -0.74 4.88
N ASP A 90 3.10 -1.66 4.94
CA ASP A 90 2.95 -2.56 6.09
C ASP A 90 3.46 -3.94 5.66
N ILE A 91 4.40 -4.50 6.43
CA ILE A 91 4.99 -5.81 6.17
C ILE A 91 4.55 -6.76 7.27
N TYR A 92 3.75 -7.76 6.90
CA TYR A 92 3.22 -8.78 7.79
C TYR A 92 4.00 -10.08 7.62
N ASN A 93 4.35 -10.73 8.72
CA ASN A 93 4.90 -12.08 8.73
C ASN A 93 3.74 -13.09 8.88
N ALA A 94 3.78 -14.21 8.14
CA ALA A 94 2.83 -15.30 8.32
C ALA A 94 2.86 -15.94 9.72
N SER A 95 3.91 -15.70 10.52
CA SER A 95 4.01 -16.18 11.90
C SER A 95 3.20 -15.34 12.90
N GLU A 96 1.88 -15.40 12.80
CA GLU A 96 0.98 -15.22 13.95
C GLU A 96 0.04 -16.44 14.00
N ASP A 97 0.59 -17.59 14.37
CA ASP A 97 -0.18 -18.55 15.18
C ASP A 97 -0.32 -17.96 16.59
N ASP A 98 -1.13 -16.90 16.72
CA ASP A 98 -1.72 -16.50 18.00
C ASP A 98 -2.96 -17.37 18.27
N ASP A 99 -2.82 -18.69 18.15
CA ASP A 99 -3.68 -19.63 18.87
C ASP A 99 -3.01 -19.92 20.21
N VAL A 100 -3.06 -18.94 21.12
CA VAL A 100 -2.88 -19.23 22.55
C VAL A 100 -4.09 -20.04 22.98
N THR A 101 -4.06 -21.35 22.73
CA THR A 101 -4.88 -22.31 23.46
C THR A 101 -4.37 -22.30 24.91
N PRO A 102 -5.17 -21.85 25.90
CA PRO A 102 -4.73 -21.89 27.28
C PRO A 102 -4.57 -23.35 27.66
N SER A 103 -3.35 -23.75 28.01
CA SER A 103 -3.07 -25.05 28.60
C SER A 103 -3.91 -25.19 29.86
N GLN A 104 -4.97 -25.98 29.82
CA GLN A 104 -5.67 -26.40 31.03
C GLN A 104 -4.95 -27.61 31.62
N THR A 105 -4.34 -27.34 32.77
CA THR A 105 -3.82 -28.29 33.77
C THR A 105 -4.87 -29.27 34.26
#